data_AF-A0ABD0XCU3-F1
#
_entry.id   AF-A0ABD0XCU3-F1
#
_cell.length_a   1.000
_cell.length_b   1.000
_cell.length_c   1.000
_cell.angle_alpha   90.00
_cell.angle_beta   90.00
_cell.angle_gamma   90.00
#
_symmetry.space_group_name_H-M   'P 1'
#
loop_
_entity.id
_entity.type
_entity.pdbx_description
1 polymer ?
#
loop_
_entity_poly.entity_id
_entity_poly.type
_entity_poly.pdbx_seq_one_letter_code
_entity_poly.pdbx_strand_id
1 'polypeptide(L)'
;MVIHAGRREEEEDNFQNDWRLYCVRGEVPVEGHLLEVACHCSSLRSRASMVLLSVSKASMYLWHGCKAQLHTRNVGHTTANKIKEQCPLEAGLHSSSNVTIHECDEGAEPTGFWEALERRDRKAYDCMLQDPGKFNFTPRLYQLSSTSGEFVAIELLYPARVTDEVNSLPFLQEDLYTVSQPALFLVDNHHEVYLWQGWWPQDCEIPGSAHFRWNADRKCAMETVLQYCREKNQKKPPKSYLIHAGLEPLTFTNMFPCWEHREDIAEITEREAEVCNQIILVEDVLARLCKTTYPLEELLARPLPEGVDPLRLEIYLDDEEFEGVGAYRKKALEMPKDEYEMLPGWKQVNVKKAKGLF
;
A
#
# COMPACT_ATOMS: atom_id res chain seq x y z
N MET A 1 23.35 -0.70 15.27
CA MET A 1 22.90 0.67 14.93
C MET A 1 21.43 0.78 15.32
N VAL A 2 21.01 1.86 15.99
CA VAL A 2 19.61 2.10 16.37
C VAL A 2 19.14 3.33 15.59
N ILE A 3 18.03 3.22 14.88
CA ILE A 3 17.39 4.29 14.13
C ILE A 3 16.18 4.72 14.94
N HIS A 4 16.28 5.89 15.57
CA HIS A 4 15.24 6.46 16.41
C HIS A 4 14.18 7.21 15.59
N ALA A 5 12.93 7.16 16.04
CA ALA A 5 11.84 7.94 15.48
C ALA A 5 11.92 9.36 16.07
N GLY A 6 12.59 10.29 15.39
CA GLY A 6 12.65 11.69 15.80
C GLY A 6 14.03 12.34 15.70
N ARG A 7 14.12 13.57 16.21
CA ARG A 7 15.35 14.35 16.27
C ARG A 7 16.16 13.91 17.50
N ARG A 8 17.49 14.01 17.45
CA ARG A 8 18.36 13.78 18.61
C ARG A 8 18.04 14.84 19.67
N GLU A 9 17.21 14.48 20.66
CA GLU A 9 16.92 15.34 21.80
C GLU A 9 18.10 15.33 22.76
N GLU A 10 18.48 16.51 23.26
CA GLU A 10 19.45 16.65 24.35
C GLU A 10 18.81 16.18 25.68
N GLU A 11 19.62 15.79 26.67
CA GLU A 11 19.21 15.08 27.90
C GLU A 11 18.04 15.73 28.66
N GLU A 12 17.81 17.03 28.49
CA GLU A 12 16.82 17.81 29.26
C GLU A 12 15.39 17.77 28.67
N ASP A 13 15.22 17.38 27.40
CA ASP A 13 13.92 17.41 26.69
C ASP A 13 13.30 16.03 26.42
N ASN A 14 13.89 14.95 26.95
CA ASN A 14 13.47 13.57 26.67
C ASN A 14 12.13 13.21 27.37
N PHE A 15 11.02 13.76 26.86
CA PHE A 15 9.65 13.40 27.25
C PHE A 15 9.19 12.06 26.65
N GLN A 16 10.11 11.28 26.07
CA GLN A 16 9.78 10.00 25.46
C GLN A 16 9.24 9.01 26.49
N ASN A 17 8.21 8.28 26.08
CA ASN A 17 7.59 7.20 26.84
C ASN A 17 8.68 6.26 27.41
N ASP A 18 8.51 5.81 28.66
CA ASP A 18 9.45 4.90 29.35
C ASP A 18 9.72 3.59 28.56
N TRP A 19 8.76 3.24 27.71
CA TRP A 19 8.81 2.09 26.83
C TRP A 19 9.11 2.50 25.40
N ARG A 20 10.08 1.81 24.80
CA ARG A 20 10.46 1.97 23.39
C ARG A 20 10.32 0.64 22.69
N LEU A 21 9.66 0.63 21.53
CA LEU A 21 9.47 -0.55 20.70
C LEU A 21 10.30 -0.42 19.43
N TYR A 22 11.01 -1.47 19.09
CA TYR A 22 11.86 -1.52 17.91
C TYR A 22 11.57 -2.75 17.06
N CYS A 23 11.47 -2.56 15.76
CA CYS A 23 11.48 -3.62 14.77
C CYS A 23 12.94 -4.00 14.45
N VAL A 24 13.28 -5.28 14.61
CA VAL A 24 14.62 -5.79 14.28
C VAL A 24 14.72 -5.96 12.77
N ARG A 25 15.76 -5.38 12.19
CA ARG A 25 16.07 -5.47 10.76
C ARG A 25 17.49 -5.96 10.49
N GLY A 26 17.71 -6.48 9.29
CA GLY A 26 18.96 -7.06 8.81
C GLY A 26 18.83 -8.55 8.54
N GLU A 27 19.51 -9.04 7.51
CA GLU A 27 19.45 -10.46 7.11
C GLU A 27 20.54 -11.31 7.76
N VAL A 28 21.65 -10.68 8.21
CA VAL A 28 22.74 -11.36 8.93
C VAL A 28 23.00 -10.71 10.29
N PRO A 29 23.43 -11.47 11.32
CA PRO A 29 23.57 -10.96 12.70
C PRO A 29 24.50 -9.74 12.86
N VAL A 30 25.49 -9.61 11.97
CA VAL A 30 26.44 -8.48 12.00
C VAL A 30 25.81 -7.17 11.49
N GLU A 31 24.80 -7.25 10.62
CA GLU A 31 24.07 -6.12 10.03
C GLU A 31 22.80 -5.74 10.81
N GLY A 32 22.53 -6.48 11.90
CA GLY A 32 21.40 -6.25 12.78
C GLY A 32 21.30 -4.79 13.23
N HIS A 33 20.15 -4.18 12.95
CA HIS A 33 19.81 -2.83 13.40
C HIS A 33 18.37 -2.77 13.86
N LEU A 34 18.07 -1.73 14.63
CA LEU A 34 16.76 -1.50 15.22
C LEU A 34 16.12 -0.29 14.56
N LEU A 35 14.90 -0.45 14.08
CA LEU A 35 14.04 0.64 13.64
C LEU A 35 13.02 0.90 14.75
N GLU A 36 13.07 2.07 15.37
CA GLU A 36 12.06 2.47 16.35
C GLU A 36 10.69 2.62 15.67
N VAL A 37 9.67 2.11 16.34
CA VAL A 37 8.28 2.14 15.88
C VAL A 37 7.39 2.60 17.03
N ALA A 38 6.17 3.04 16.72
CA ALA A 38 5.21 3.44 17.75
C ALA A 38 5.04 2.31 18.79
N CYS A 39 5.17 2.63 20.08
CA CYS A 39 5.04 1.67 21.18
C CYS A 39 3.57 1.31 21.42
N HIS A 40 2.98 0.55 20.48
CA HIS A 40 1.57 0.16 20.48
C HIS A 40 1.41 -1.21 19.80
N CYS A 41 0.33 -1.95 20.13
CA CYS A 41 0.09 -3.29 19.56
C CYS A 41 -0.01 -3.32 18.03
N SER A 42 -0.43 -2.22 17.40
CA SER A 42 -0.51 -2.11 15.93
C SER A 42 0.84 -2.17 15.22
N SER A 43 1.94 -1.97 15.94
CA SER A 43 3.31 -2.05 15.41
C SER A 43 3.87 -3.48 15.45
N LEU A 44 3.21 -4.42 16.11
CA LEU A 44 3.65 -5.82 16.11
C LEU A 44 3.52 -6.43 14.70
N ARG A 45 4.44 -7.33 14.36
CA ARG A 45 4.48 -7.98 13.04
C ARG A 45 4.73 -9.46 13.21
N SER A 46 3.75 -10.29 12.87
CA SER A 46 3.81 -11.75 13.00
C SER A 46 4.99 -12.41 12.26
N ARG A 47 5.57 -11.71 11.28
CA ARG A 47 6.71 -12.19 10.46
C ARG A 47 8.08 -11.65 10.90
N ALA A 48 8.16 -10.90 12.00
CA ALA A 48 9.39 -10.22 12.45
C ALA A 48 9.78 -10.57 13.88
N SER A 49 11.00 -10.18 14.26
CA SER A 49 11.43 -10.07 15.65
C SER A 49 11.33 -8.62 16.09
N MET A 50 10.83 -8.37 17.30
CA MET A 50 10.63 -7.05 17.88
C MET A 50 11.34 -6.98 19.24
N VAL A 51 11.85 -5.80 19.59
CA VAL A 51 12.48 -5.52 20.87
C VAL A 51 11.70 -4.44 21.59
N LEU A 52 11.18 -4.76 22.77
CA LEU A 52 10.49 -3.81 23.64
C LEU A 52 11.37 -3.53 24.86
N LEU A 53 11.83 -2.30 24.99
CA LEU A 53 12.77 -1.86 26.04
C LEU A 53 12.04 -0.94 27.03
N SER A 54 12.14 -1.25 28.33
CA SER A 54 11.84 -0.30 29.41
C SER A 54 13.13 0.26 29.97
N VAL A 55 13.27 1.58 29.88
CA VAL A 55 14.44 2.30 30.36
C VAL A 55 14.46 2.32 31.90
N SER A 56 13.33 2.65 32.53
CA SER A 56 13.24 2.74 34.00
C SER A 56 13.46 1.41 34.70
N LYS A 57 12.95 0.30 34.12
CA LYS A 57 13.07 -1.04 34.71
C LYS A 57 14.36 -1.77 34.32
N ALA A 58 15.15 -1.20 33.40
CA ALA A 58 16.28 -1.88 32.76
C ALA A 58 15.90 -3.30 32.29
N SER A 59 14.74 -3.44 31.66
CA SER A 59 14.22 -4.73 31.21
C SER A 59 13.82 -4.66 29.75
N MET A 60 14.09 -5.75 29.02
CA MET A 60 13.88 -5.84 27.59
C MET A 60 13.18 -7.15 27.24
N TYR A 61 12.16 -7.07 26.40
CA TYR A 61 11.49 -8.23 25.83
C TYR A 61 11.93 -8.40 24.38
N LEU A 62 12.44 -9.59 24.04
CA LEU A 62 12.68 -10.00 22.66
C LEU A 62 11.48 -10.85 22.23
N TRP A 63 10.60 -10.26 21.44
CA TRP A 63 9.38 -10.90 20.96
C TRP A 63 9.60 -11.43 19.54
N HIS A 64 9.22 -12.68 19.30
CA HIS A 64 9.29 -13.30 17.98
C HIS A 64 7.88 -13.58 17.45
N GLY A 65 7.56 -12.99 16.30
CA GLY A 65 6.34 -13.30 15.57
C GLY A 65 6.27 -14.79 15.19
N CYS A 66 5.07 -15.34 15.13
CA CYS A 66 4.85 -16.78 14.90
C CYS A 66 5.30 -17.26 13.50
N LYS A 67 5.53 -16.34 12.56
CA LYS A 67 6.04 -16.57 11.20
C LYS A 67 7.43 -15.96 10.97
N ALA A 68 8.13 -15.53 12.03
CA ALA A 68 9.49 -15.01 11.93
C ALA A 68 10.46 -16.09 11.45
N GLN A 69 11.34 -15.73 10.51
CA GLN A 69 12.33 -16.65 9.97
C GLN A 69 13.45 -16.92 10.98
N LEU A 70 14.10 -18.08 10.87
CA LEU A 70 15.12 -18.50 11.83
C LEU A 70 16.30 -17.51 11.86
N HIS A 71 16.78 -17.04 10.70
CA HIS A 71 17.85 -16.04 10.64
C HIS A 71 17.42 -14.71 11.27
N THR A 72 16.18 -14.26 11.04
CA THR A 72 15.63 -13.06 11.69
C THR A 72 15.56 -13.19 13.21
N ARG A 73 15.30 -14.39 13.75
CA ARG A 73 15.39 -14.65 15.21
C ARG A 73 16.82 -14.52 15.71
N ASN A 74 17.79 -15.07 14.97
CA ASN A 74 19.21 -14.97 15.30
C ASN A 74 19.68 -13.50 15.30
N VAL A 75 19.27 -12.71 14.31
CA VAL A 75 19.54 -11.27 14.24
C VAL A 75 18.94 -10.55 15.46
N GLY A 76 17.70 -10.89 15.84
CA GLY A 76 17.04 -10.37 17.04
C GLY A 76 17.83 -10.67 18.32
N HIS A 77 18.23 -11.93 18.50
CA HIS A 77 19.02 -12.36 19.64
C HIS A 77 20.38 -11.65 19.71
N THR A 78 21.11 -11.55 18.59
CA THR A 78 22.38 -10.81 18.55
C THR A 78 22.20 -9.33 18.83
N THR A 79 21.15 -8.69 18.30
CA THR A 79 20.90 -7.26 18.49
C THR A 79 20.49 -6.96 19.93
N ALA A 80 19.64 -7.79 20.54
CA ALA A 80 19.27 -7.70 21.94
C ALA A 80 20.50 -7.85 22.87
N ASN A 81 21.35 -8.85 22.63
CA ASN A 81 22.58 -9.01 23.42
C ASN A 81 23.52 -7.82 23.27
N LYS A 82 23.68 -7.25 22.06
CA LYS A 82 24.47 -6.03 21.86
C LYS A 82 23.93 -4.85 22.67
N ILE A 83 22.61 -4.65 22.76
CA ILE A 83 22.02 -3.60 23.61
C ILE A 83 22.38 -3.82 25.08
N LYS A 84 22.23 -5.06 25.57
CA LYS A 84 22.55 -5.42 26.95
C LYS A 84 24.03 -5.23 27.28
N GLU A 85 24.93 -5.53 26.35
CA GLU A 85 26.37 -5.40 26.55
C GLU A 85 26.86 -3.95 26.45
N GLN A 86 26.30 -3.18 25.52
CA GLN A 86 26.78 -1.82 25.22
C GLN A 86 26.05 -0.74 26.00
N CYS A 87 24.82 -0.99 26.46
CA CYS A 87 23.94 -0.03 27.11
C CYS A 87 23.96 1.37 26.45
N PRO A 88 23.54 1.46 25.17
CA PRO A 88 23.67 2.68 24.39
C PRO A 88 22.85 3.83 25.00
N LEU A 89 23.49 5.00 25.12
CA LEU A 89 22.85 6.23 25.60
C LEU A 89 21.69 6.65 24.70
N GLU A 90 21.79 6.38 23.39
CA GLU A 90 20.72 6.71 22.44
C GLU A 90 19.43 5.96 22.77
N ALA A 91 19.53 4.74 23.31
CA ALA A 91 18.38 3.94 23.76
C ALA A 91 17.89 4.33 25.18
N GLY A 92 18.45 5.39 25.78
CA GLY A 92 18.16 5.82 27.15
C GLY A 92 18.87 5.00 28.23
N LEU A 93 19.80 4.11 27.86
CA LEU A 93 20.53 3.26 28.80
C LEU A 93 21.86 3.88 29.21
N HIS A 94 22.36 3.53 30.39
CA HIS A 94 23.67 3.97 30.87
C HIS A 94 24.55 2.75 31.16
N SER A 95 25.87 2.94 31.24
CA SER A 95 26.83 1.83 31.49
C SER A 95 26.60 1.09 32.82
N SER A 96 25.84 1.68 33.75
CA SER A 96 25.42 1.05 35.01
C SER A 96 24.10 0.27 34.92
N SER A 97 23.38 0.36 33.81
CA SER A 97 22.12 -0.35 33.59
C SER A 97 22.39 -1.84 33.39
N ASN A 98 21.83 -2.68 34.25
CA ASN A 98 21.91 -4.13 34.10
C ASN A 98 20.64 -4.65 33.39
N VAL A 99 20.70 -4.74 32.06
CA VAL A 99 19.52 -5.07 31.26
C VAL A 99 19.20 -6.56 31.32
N THR A 100 17.97 -6.91 31.73
CA THR A 100 17.45 -8.28 31.67
C THR A 100 16.71 -8.53 30.35
N ILE A 101 16.97 -9.67 29.69
CA ILE A 101 16.31 -10.05 28.44
C ILE A 101 15.28 -11.15 28.73
N HIS A 102 14.04 -10.91 28.33
CA HIS A 102 12.95 -11.87 28.36
C HIS A 102 12.56 -12.22 26.93
N GLU A 103 12.96 -13.41 26.46
CA GLU A 103 12.57 -13.90 25.13
C GLU A 103 11.18 -14.55 25.19
N CYS A 104 10.32 -14.23 24.24
CA CYS A 104 8.98 -14.82 24.12
C CYS A 104 8.52 -14.92 22.67
N ASP A 105 7.64 -15.89 22.42
CA ASP A 105 6.97 -16.05 21.12
C ASP A 105 5.59 -15.39 21.14
N GLU A 106 5.14 -14.96 19.96
CA GLU A 106 3.76 -14.56 19.73
C GLU A 106 2.79 -15.64 20.21
N GLY A 107 1.84 -15.26 21.06
CA GLY A 107 0.91 -16.20 21.70
C GLY A 107 1.28 -16.58 23.14
N ALA A 108 2.57 -16.51 23.50
CA ALA A 108 3.12 -16.91 24.79
C ALA A 108 3.75 -15.74 25.56
N GLU A 109 3.27 -14.52 25.33
CA GLU A 109 3.85 -13.31 25.91
C GLU A 109 3.59 -13.22 27.42
N PRO A 110 4.59 -12.88 28.25
CA PRO A 110 4.43 -12.72 29.69
C PRO A 110 3.55 -11.51 30.02
N THR A 111 2.98 -11.45 31.23
CA THR A 111 2.12 -10.34 31.65
C THR A 111 2.81 -8.98 31.57
N GLY A 112 4.09 -8.92 31.94
CA GLY A 112 4.89 -7.68 31.89
C GLY A 112 5.09 -7.11 30.49
N PHE A 113 4.99 -7.93 29.43
CA PHE A 113 5.06 -7.45 28.04
C PHE A 113 3.87 -6.53 27.71
N TRP A 114 2.68 -6.88 28.21
CA TRP A 114 1.46 -6.13 27.92
C TRP A 114 1.30 -4.85 28.75
N GLU A 115 2.05 -4.71 29.85
CA GLU A 115 2.08 -3.45 30.63
C GLU A 115 2.56 -2.27 29.76
N ALA A 116 3.44 -2.53 28.80
CA ALA A 116 4.04 -1.52 27.93
C ALA A 116 3.17 -1.10 26.75
N LEU A 117 2.35 -2.03 26.24
CA LEU A 117 1.53 -1.82 25.04
C LEU A 117 0.08 -1.45 25.38
N GLU A 118 -0.16 -1.10 26.66
CA GLU A 118 -1.42 -0.68 27.29
C GLU A 118 -2.56 -1.71 27.28
N ARG A 119 -2.82 -2.38 26.14
CA ARG A 119 -3.91 -3.34 25.97
C ARG A 119 -3.50 -4.52 25.11
N ARG A 120 -3.92 -5.72 25.50
CA ARG A 120 -3.78 -6.91 24.67
C ARG A 120 -4.81 -6.91 23.54
N ASP A 121 -4.48 -6.27 22.41
CA ASP A 121 -5.30 -6.26 21.22
C ASP A 121 -4.61 -6.93 20.02
N ARG A 122 -4.96 -8.20 19.75
CA ARG A 122 -4.46 -8.95 18.59
C ARG A 122 -5.17 -8.59 17.28
N LYS A 123 -6.14 -7.68 17.30
CA LYS A 123 -6.81 -7.16 16.08
C LYS A 123 -6.18 -5.85 15.60
N ALA A 124 -5.28 -5.27 16.39
CA ALA A 124 -4.58 -4.03 16.03
C ALA A 124 -3.53 -4.23 14.92
N TYR A 125 -3.14 -5.48 14.66
CA TYR A 125 -2.19 -5.88 13.61
C TYR A 125 -2.67 -7.18 12.94
N ASP A 126 -2.03 -7.56 11.84
CA ASP A 126 -2.33 -8.81 11.13
C ASP A 126 -1.71 -10.01 11.86
N CYS A 127 -2.37 -10.43 12.94
CA CYS A 127 -1.98 -11.56 13.79
C CYS A 127 -2.15 -12.90 13.04
N MET A 128 -1.04 -13.60 12.80
CA MET A 128 -1.00 -14.80 11.95
C MET A 128 -1.02 -16.13 12.72
N LEU A 129 -1.31 -16.11 14.03
CA LEU A 129 -1.34 -17.32 14.87
C LEU A 129 -2.31 -18.41 14.36
N GLN A 130 -3.42 -18.00 13.77
CA GLN A 130 -4.44 -18.90 13.23
C GLN A 130 -4.27 -19.12 11.72
N ASP A 131 -3.28 -18.50 11.09
CA ASP A 131 -3.04 -18.61 9.65
C ASP A 131 -2.26 -19.91 9.34
N PRO A 132 -2.84 -20.87 8.60
CA PRO A 132 -2.13 -22.09 8.20
C PRO A 132 -1.08 -21.85 7.10
N GLY A 133 -1.03 -20.65 6.53
CA GLY A 133 -0.15 -20.23 5.45
C GLY A 133 1.33 -20.38 5.78
N LYS A 134 2.10 -20.72 4.74
CA LYS A 134 3.57 -20.73 4.78
C LYS A 134 4.08 -19.40 4.22
N PHE A 135 4.94 -18.73 4.99
CA PHE A 135 5.47 -17.41 4.68
C PHE A 135 6.98 -17.45 4.36
N ASN A 136 7.39 -18.44 3.57
CA ASN A 136 8.78 -18.69 3.18
C ASN A 136 9.09 -18.05 1.82
N PHE A 137 8.80 -16.75 1.71
CA PHE A 137 9.02 -15.99 0.49
C PHE A 137 9.30 -14.52 0.82
N THR A 138 10.05 -13.86 -0.06
CA THR A 138 10.35 -12.43 0.03
C THR A 138 9.33 -11.65 -0.82
N PRO A 139 8.59 -10.68 -0.25
CA PRO A 139 7.74 -9.79 -1.04
C PRO A 139 8.54 -9.06 -2.12
N ARG A 140 7.91 -8.75 -3.26
CA ARG A 140 8.55 -7.99 -4.36
C ARG A 140 7.76 -6.73 -4.63
N LEU A 141 8.44 -5.63 -4.91
CA LEU A 141 7.85 -4.32 -5.15
C LEU A 141 8.31 -3.80 -6.51
N TYR A 142 7.36 -3.33 -7.32
CA TYR A 142 7.67 -2.73 -8.61
C TYR A 142 6.96 -1.39 -8.74
N GLN A 143 7.70 -0.37 -9.17
CA GLN A 143 7.11 0.89 -9.60
C GLN A 143 6.66 0.76 -11.06
N LEU A 144 5.42 1.14 -11.32
CA LEU A 144 4.80 1.11 -12.65
C LEU A 144 4.64 2.55 -13.16
N SER A 145 5.18 2.87 -14.32
CA SER A 145 5.11 4.23 -14.86
C SER A 145 5.31 4.28 -16.38
N SER A 146 4.65 5.21 -17.06
CA SER A 146 4.96 5.58 -18.46
C SER A 146 5.74 6.89 -18.60
N THR A 147 6.28 7.45 -17.52
CA THR A 147 6.96 8.77 -17.53
C THR A 147 8.18 8.83 -18.47
N SER A 148 8.81 7.70 -18.77
CA SER A 148 9.91 7.58 -19.74
C SER A 148 9.45 7.50 -21.21
N GLY A 149 8.14 7.53 -21.48
CA GLY A 149 7.53 7.40 -22.81
C GLY A 149 7.02 5.99 -23.13
N GLU A 150 7.56 4.96 -22.48
CA GLU A 150 7.08 3.58 -22.53
C GLU A 150 6.60 3.16 -21.13
N PHE A 151 5.53 2.35 -21.07
CA PHE A 151 5.08 1.80 -19.80
C PHE A 151 6.06 0.73 -19.31
N VAL A 152 6.73 0.99 -18.18
CA VAL A 152 7.76 0.14 -17.61
C VAL A 152 7.43 -0.26 -16.18
N ALA A 153 7.85 -1.47 -15.82
CA ALA A 153 7.84 -1.97 -14.45
C ALA A 153 9.28 -2.06 -13.95
N ILE A 154 9.64 -1.24 -12.95
CA ILE A 154 10.97 -1.20 -12.36
C ILE A 154 10.92 -1.87 -10.99
N GLU A 155 11.65 -2.97 -10.81
CA GLU A 155 11.73 -3.68 -9.53
C GLU A 155 12.57 -2.89 -8.52
N LEU A 156 11.99 -2.63 -7.34
CA LEU A 156 12.70 -2.08 -6.20
C LEU A 156 13.34 -3.24 -5.44
N LEU A 157 14.65 -3.14 -5.22
CA LEU A 157 15.43 -4.19 -4.56
C LEU A 157 15.92 -3.69 -3.21
N TYR A 158 15.72 -4.49 -2.18
CA TYR A 158 16.32 -4.22 -0.87
C TYR A 158 17.87 -4.26 -1.00
N PRO A 159 18.58 -3.19 -0.63
CA PRO A 159 20.03 -3.11 -0.84
C PRO A 159 20.82 -4.17 -0.09
N ALA A 160 20.41 -4.51 1.14
CA ALA A 160 21.06 -5.50 1.99
C ALA A 160 20.43 -6.91 1.88
N ARG A 161 19.81 -7.23 0.73
CA ARG A 161 19.21 -8.56 0.52
C ARG A 161 20.28 -9.64 0.42
N VAL A 162 20.00 -10.80 1.02
CA VAL A 162 20.78 -12.03 0.84
C VAL A 162 19.99 -12.95 -0.08
N THR A 163 20.64 -13.48 -1.12
CA THR A 163 19.95 -14.20 -2.21
C THR A 163 19.29 -15.50 -1.76
N ASP A 164 19.89 -16.18 -0.78
CA ASP A 164 19.43 -17.50 -0.31
C ASP A 164 18.52 -17.42 0.93
N GLU A 165 18.27 -16.22 1.47
CA GLU A 165 17.48 -16.02 2.68
C GLU A 165 16.16 -15.28 2.40
N VAL A 166 15.15 -15.56 3.21
CA VAL A 166 13.83 -14.93 3.10
C VAL A 166 13.82 -13.61 3.85
N ASN A 167 13.64 -12.50 3.14
CA ASN A 167 13.38 -11.22 3.79
C ASN A 167 11.86 -11.01 3.91
N SER A 168 11.35 -11.07 5.14
CA SER A 168 9.91 -10.93 5.38
C SER A 168 9.38 -9.51 5.17
N LEU A 169 10.20 -8.48 5.42
CA LEU A 169 9.78 -7.06 5.47
C LEU A 169 10.81 -6.16 4.75
N PRO A 170 11.06 -6.36 3.44
CA PRO A 170 12.15 -5.70 2.73
C PRO A 170 11.95 -4.19 2.56
N PHE A 171 10.72 -3.74 2.31
CA PHE A 171 10.39 -2.38 1.91
C PHE A 171 9.91 -1.52 3.08
N LEU A 172 9.99 -0.21 2.91
CA LEU A 172 9.53 0.82 3.83
C LEU A 172 8.30 1.53 3.26
N GLN A 173 7.49 2.15 4.13
CA GLN A 173 6.34 2.95 3.67
C GLN A 173 6.80 4.13 2.79
N GLU A 174 7.96 4.69 3.11
CA GLU A 174 8.61 5.77 2.38
C GLU A 174 8.89 5.40 0.92
N ASP A 175 9.13 4.13 0.61
CA ASP A 175 9.33 3.66 -0.78
C ASP A 175 8.08 3.92 -1.65
N LEU A 176 6.89 3.95 -1.04
CA LEU A 176 5.62 4.23 -1.71
C LEU A 176 5.23 5.72 -1.64
N TYR A 177 5.50 6.38 -0.51
CA TYR A 177 4.97 7.72 -0.21
C TYR A 177 5.89 8.86 -0.65
N THR A 178 7.19 8.64 -0.79
CA THR A 178 8.16 9.72 -1.12
C THR A 178 8.36 9.94 -2.61
N VAL A 179 7.85 9.05 -3.46
CA VAL A 179 7.88 9.23 -4.92
C VAL A 179 6.87 10.29 -5.37
N SER A 180 7.05 10.80 -6.59
CA SER A 180 6.11 11.74 -7.20
C SER A 180 4.72 11.11 -7.36
N GLN A 181 3.72 11.73 -6.74
CA GLN A 181 2.33 11.27 -6.75
C GLN A 181 1.51 11.95 -7.88
N PRO A 182 0.51 11.26 -8.45
CA PRO A 182 0.08 9.90 -8.11
C PRO A 182 1.02 8.82 -8.67
N ALA A 183 1.29 7.77 -7.90
CA ALA A 183 2.16 6.66 -8.27
C ALA A 183 1.43 5.30 -8.27
N LEU A 184 1.94 4.34 -9.05
CA LEU A 184 1.41 2.97 -9.11
C LEU A 184 2.50 1.98 -8.72
N PHE A 185 2.17 1.06 -7.81
CA PHE A 185 3.08 0.00 -7.40
C PHE A 185 2.41 -1.37 -7.44
N LEU A 186 3.13 -2.35 -7.99
CA LEU A 186 2.78 -3.77 -7.85
C LEU A 186 3.52 -4.32 -6.64
N VAL A 187 2.79 -4.84 -5.67
CA VAL A 187 3.35 -5.53 -4.49
C VAL A 187 2.97 -7.01 -4.55
N ASP A 188 3.95 -7.87 -4.75
CA ASP A 188 3.77 -9.31 -4.78
C ASP A 188 4.03 -9.91 -3.39
N ASN A 189 2.96 -10.33 -2.70
CA ASN A 189 3.00 -11.01 -1.40
C ASN A 189 2.86 -12.54 -1.53
N HIS A 190 3.24 -13.11 -2.67
CA HIS A 190 3.18 -14.52 -3.01
C HIS A 190 1.80 -15.17 -3.12
N HIS A 191 1.01 -15.18 -2.04
CA HIS A 191 -0.34 -15.74 -2.01
C HIS A 191 -1.37 -14.79 -2.65
N GLU A 192 -1.05 -13.51 -2.66
CA GLU A 192 -1.84 -12.42 -3.24
C GLU A 192 -0.92 -11.34 -3.79
N VAL A 193 -1.46 -10.54 -4.70
CA VAL A 193 -0.78 -9.41 -5.32
C VAL A 193 -1.61 -8.16 -5.08
N TYR A 194 -0.95 -7.04 -4.82
CA TYR A 194 -1.60 -5.76 -4.62
C TYR A 194 -1.17 -4.80 -5.71
N LEU A 195 -2.13 -4.03 -6.25
CA LEU A 195 -1.87 -2.83 -7.01
C LEU A 195 -2.15 -1.65 -6.09
N TRP A 196 -1.09 -1.04 -5.55
CA TRP A 196 -1.18 0.15 -4.73
C TRP A 196 -1.27 1.40 -5.61
N GLN A 197 -2.20 2.28 -5.30
CA GLN A 197 -2.44 3.53 -6.02
C GLN A 197 -2.24 4.73 -5.09
N GLY A 198 -1.40 5.65 -5.53
CA GLY A 198 -1.19 6.94 -4.91
C GLY A 198 -2.36 7.90 -5.05
N TRP A 199 -2.21 9.07 -4.43
CA TRP A 199 -3.21 10.13 -4.41
C TRP A 199 -2.85 11.27 -5.36
N TRP A 200 -3.81 12.12 -5.68
CA TRP A 200 -3.55 13.36 -6.39
C TRP A 200 -3.15 14.46 -5.40
N PRO A 201 -1.96 15.09 -5.54
CA PRO A 201 -1.58 16.22 -4.70
C PRO A 201 -2.51 17.42 -4.94
N GLN A 202 -3.08 17.98 -3.87
CA GLN A 202 -4.01 19.12 -3.97
C GLN A 202 -3.33 20.45 -4.33
N ASP A 203 -2.05 20.59 -4.03
CA ASP A 203 -1.29 21.85 -4.18
C ASP A 203 -0.69 22.05 -5.58
N CYS A 204 -0.89 21.12 -6.51
CA CYS A 204 -0.28 21.14 -7.83
C CYS A 204 -1.30 21.51 -8.92
N GLU A 205 -0.92 22.41 -9.84
CA GLU A 205 -1.70 22.62 -11.07
C GLU A 205 -1.66 21.34 -11.93
N ILE A 206 -2.79 20.65 -12.03
CA ILE A 206 -2.91 19.41 -12.80
C ILE A 206 -3.17 19.76 -14.28
N PRO A 207 -2.25 19.46 -15.22
CA PRO A 207 -2.52 19.65 -16.64
C PRO A 207 -3.74 18.84 -17.07
N GLY A 208 -4.59 19.37 -17.95
CA GLY A 208 -5.80 18.66 -18.40
C GLY A 208 -5.54 17.27 -19.02
N SER A 209 -4.33 17.03 -19.55
CA SER A 209 -3.91 15.72 -20.08
C SER A 209 -3.32 14.77 -19.03
N ALA A 210 -3.09 15.22 -17.80
CA ALA A 210 -2.53 14.38 -16.75
C ALA A 210 -3.51 13.29 -16.31
N HIS A 211 -4.81 13.60 -16.18
CA HIS A 211 -5.83 12.60 -15.86
C HIS A 211 -5.96 11.54 -16.96
N PHE A 212 -5.87 11.93 -18.22
CA PHE A 212 -5.92 10.98 -19.34
C PHE A 212 -4.71 10.03 -19.32
N ARG A 213 -3.50 10.57 -19.14
CA ARG A 213 -2.27 9.76 -19.00
C ARG A 213 -2.35 8.83 -17.79
N TRP A 214 -2.82 9.33 -16.66
CA TRP A 214 -3.01 8.54 -15.44
C TRP A 214 -3.98 7.38 -15.66
N ASN A 215 -5.13 7.61 -16.31
CA ASN A 215 -6.08 6.54 -16.59
C ASN A 215 -5.50 5.48 -17.54
N ALA A 216 -4.69 5.90 -18.53
CA ALA A 216 -3.99 4.97 -19.40
C ALA A 216 -2.96 4.12 -18.63
N ASP A 217 -2.15 4.74 -17.76
CA ASP A 217 -1.19 4.05 -16.89
C ASP A 217 -1.88 3.08 -15.94
N ARG A 218 -3.00 3.49 -15.34
CA ARG A 218 -3.80 2.63 -14.48
C ARG A 218 -4.29 1.39 -15.21
N LYS A 219 -4.84 1.57 -16.42
CA LYS A 219 -5.31 0.45 -17.24
C LYS A 219 -4.17 -0.51 -17.57
N CYS A 220 -3.03 0.02 -18.02
CA CYS A 220 -1.86 -0.79 -18.34
C CYS A 220 -1.29 -1.51 -17.11
N ALA A 221 -1.28 -0.85 -15.95
CA ALA A 221 -0.88 -1.44 -14.68
C ALA A 221 -1.79 -2.59 -14.26
N MET A 222 -3.11 -2.42 -14.36
CA MET A 222 -4.07 -3.48 -14.03
C MET A 222 -3.92 -4.69 -14.97
N GLU A 223 -3.77 -4.46 -16.27
CA GLU A 223 -3.48 -5.52 -17.26
C GLU A 223 -2.16 -6.25 -16.94
N THR A 224 -1.12 -5.50 -16.60
CA THR A 224 0.19 -6.03 -16.20
C THR A 224 0.10 -6.89 -14.94
N VAL A 225 -0.62 -6.45 -13.91
CA VAL A 225 -0.82 -7.20 -12.66
C VAL A 225 -1.55 -8.52 -12.93
N LEU A 226 -2.62 -8.50 -13.73
CA LEU A 226 -3.37 -9.72 -14.05
C LEU A 226 -2.52 -10.70 -14.86
N GLN A 227 -1.73 -10.21 -15.82
CA GLN A 227 -0.80 -11.05 -16.57
C GLN A 227 0.30 -11.62 -15.68
N TYR A 228 0.87 -10.81 -14.78
CA TYR A 228 1.86 -11.25 -13.80
C TYR A 228 1.32 -12.39 -12.92
N CYS A 229 0.10 -12.25 -12.39
CA CYS A 229 -0.55 -13.30 -11.60
C CYS A 229 -0.74 -14.60 -12.41
N ARG A 230 -1.17 -14.50 -13.67
CA ARG A 230 -1.35 -15.66 -14.56
C ARG A 230 -0.04 -16.38 -14.85
N GLU A 231 1.02 -15.65 -15.18
CA GLU A 231 2.34 -16.25 -15.46
C GLU A 231 2.97 -16.85 -14.19
N LYS A 232 2.74 -16.24 -13.03
CA LYS A 232 3.21 -16.75 -11.75
C LYS A 232 2.64 -18.13 -11.43
N ASN A 233 1.35 -18.35 -11.69
CA ASN A 233 0.73 -19.67 -11.56
C ASN A 233 -0.47 -19.82 -12.50
N GLN A 234 -0.27 -20.46 -13.64
CA GLN A 234 -1.31 -20.63 -14.65
C GLN A 234 -2.52 -21.46 -14.17
N LYS A 235 -2.31 -22.41 -13.23
CA LYS A 235 -3.38 -23.29 -12.75
C LYS A 235 -4.25 -22.63 -11.68
N LYS A 236 -3.61 -21.85 -10.81
CA LYS A 236 -4.26 -21.16 -9.70
C LYS A 236 -3.56 -19.82 -9.48
N PRO A 237 -3.84 -18.82 -10.33
CA PRO A 237 -3.22 -17.51 -10.20
C PRO A 237 -3.58 -16.89 -8.83
N PRO A 238 -2.65 -16.20 -8.16
CA PRO A 238 -2.96 -15.46 -6.95
C PRO A 238 -3.99 -14.37 -7.25
N LYS A 239 -4.84 -14.06 -6.27
CA LYS A 239 -5.79 -12.96 -6.40
C LYS A 239 -5.05 -11.63 -6.37
N SER A 240 -5.54 -10.66 -7.15
CA SER A 240 -5.00 -9.31 -7.21
C SER A 240 -5.99 -8.28 -6.68
N TYR A 241 -5.57 -7.47 -5.71
CA TYR A 241 -6.40 -6.46 -5.06
C TYR A 241 -5.92 -5.04 -5.35
N LEU A 242 -6.86 -4.10 -5.50
CA LEU A 242 -6.57 -2.68 -5.63
C LEU A 242 -6.54 -2.05 -4.24
N ILE A 243 -5.44 -1.38 -3.91
CA ILE A 243 -5.23 -0.71 -2.63
C ILE A 243 -5.03 0.78 -2.89
N HIS A 244 -5.75 1.62 -2.16
CA HIS A 244 -5.61 3.07 -2.26
C HIS A 244 -4.78 3.63 -1.11
N ALA A 245 -3.94 4.61 -1.42
CA ALA A 245 -3.15 5.33 -0.45
C ALA A 245 -4.03 5.90 0.68
N GLY A 246 -3.64 5.66 1.93
CA GLY A 246 -4.37 6.12 3.12
C GLY A 246 -5.49 5.17 3.58
N LEU A 247 -5.93 4.22 2.75
CA LEU A 247 -6.97 3.23 3.07
C LEU A 247 -6.43 1.78 3.02
N GLU A 248 -5.14 1.60 3.35
CA GLU A 248 -4.50 0.29 3.29
C GLU A 248 -5.01 -0.67 4.39
N PRO A 249 -5.39 -1.91 4.04
CA PRO A 249 -5.79 -2.91 5.02
C PRO A 249 -4.59 -3.45 5.83
N LEU A 250 -4.87 -4.05 6.99
CA LEU A 250 -3.83 -4.64 7.84
C LEU A 250 -2.96 -5.67 7.12
N THR A 251 -3.53 -6.49 6.25
CA THR A 251 -2.79 -7.47 5.44
C THR A 251 -1.74 -6.81 4.54
N PHE A 252 -1.97 -5.56 4.13
CA PHE A 252 -1.02 -4.78 3.35
C PHE A 252 0.02 -4.09 4.24
N THR A 253 -0.42 -3.34 5.25
CA THR A 253 0.48 -2.54 6.10
C THR A 253 1.44 -3.40 6.92
N ASN A 254 1.07 -4.65 7.22
CA ASN A 254 1.92 -5.60 7.94
C ASN A 254 3.01 -6.27 7.07
N MET A 255 3.07 -5.95 5.77
CA MET A 255 4.22 -6.28 4.91
C MET A 255 5.40 -5.33 5.09
N PHE A 256 5.20 -4.24 5.83
CA PHE A 256 6.20 -3.22 6.12
C PHE A 256 6.61 -3.28 7.61
N PRO A 257 7.85 -2.95 7.97
CA PRO A 257 8.32 -3.02 9.35
C PRO A 257 7.65 -2.01 10.27
N CYS A 258 7.23 -0.87 9.72
CA CYS A 258 6.47 0.19 10.37
C CYS A 258 5.45 0.71 9.36
N TRP A 259 4.31 1.19 9.85
CA TRP A 259 3.32 1.85 9.03
C TRP A 259 2.61 2.92 9.85
N GLU A 260 2.67 4.16 9.37
CA GLU A 260 1.99 5.30 9.95
C GLU A 260 0.73 5.62 9.13
N HIS A 261 -0.39 5.75 9.82
CA HIS A 261 -1.64 6.13 9.17
C HIS A 261 -1.61 7.61 8.81
N ARG A 262 -1.89 7.92 7.54
CA ARG A 262 -1.87 9.27 6.98
C ARG A 262 -3.30 9.76 6.78
N GLU A 263 -3.86 10.38 7.82
CA GLU A 263 -5.23 10.92 7.80
C GLU A 263 -5.42 11.96 6.68
N ASP A 264 -4.40 12.79 6.43
CA ASP A 264 -4.37 13.78 5.37
C ASP A 264 -4.58 13.17 3.98
N ILE A 265 -4.02 11.98 3.74
CA ILE A 265 -4.16 11.26 2.47
C ILE A 265 -5.45 10.43 2.44
N ALA A 266 -5.82 9.82 3.57
CA ALA A 266 -7.08 9.09 3.70
C ALA A 266 -8.27 9.99 3.36
N GLU A 267 -8.31 11.22 3.88
CA GLU A 267 -9.37 12.18 3.56
C GLU A 267 -9.44 12.54 2.07
N ILE A 268 -8.31 12.62 1.36
CA ILE A 268 -8.28 12.87 -0.08
C ILE A 268 -8.91 11.68 -0.81
N THR A 269 -8.44 10.48 -0.49
CA THR A 269 -8.91 9.24 -1.09
C THR A 269 -10.39 9.01 -0.84
N GLU A 270 -10.91 9.24 0.37
CA GLU A 270 -12.33 9.08 0.71
C GLU A 270 -13.26 10.05 -0.04
N ARG A 271 -12.76 11.23 -0.43
CA ARG A 271 -13.54 12.19 -1.23
C ARG A 271 -13.57 11.83 -2.71
N GLU A 272 -12.48 11.29 -3.24
CA GLU A 272 -12.32 10.99 -4.66
C GLU A 272 -12.81 9.58 -5.03
N ALA A 273 -12.60 8.63 -4.14
CA ALA A 273 -12.96 7.25 -4.32
C ALA A 273 -14.33 7.02 -3.67
N GLU A 274 -15.33 6.57 -4.43
CA GLU A 274 -16.57 5.99 -3.90
C GLU A 274 -16.29 4.62 -3.22
N VAL A 275 -15.23 4.55 -2.42
CA VAL A 275 -14.67 3.33 -1.86
C VAL A 275 -15.12 3.24 -0.41
N CYS A 276 -16.21 2.50 -0.20
CA CYS A 276 -16.52 1.92 1.10
C CYS A 276 -15.52 0.80 1.43
N ASN A 277 -15.39 0.45 2.71
CA ASN A 277 -14.64 -0.66 3.35
C ASN A 277 -14.82 -2.07 2.71
N GLN A 278 -14.67 -2.20 1.41
CA GLN A 278 -14.89 -3.40 0.62
C GLN A 278 -13.59 -3.82 -0.06
N ILE A 279 -13.44 -5.13 -0.23
CA ILE A 279 -12.31 -5.71 -0.95
C ILE A 279 -12.49 -5.41 -2.44
N ILE A 280 -11.53 -4.70 -3.05
CA ILE A 280 -11.56 -4.33 -4.46
C ILE A 280 -10.63 -5.25 -5.25
N LEU A 281 -11.17 -5.96 -6.24
CA LEU A 281 -10.35 -6.77 -7.15
C LEU A 281 -9.90 -5.93 -8.35
N VAL A 282 -8.65 -6.13 -8.77
CA VAL A 282 -8.08 -5.47 -9.96
C VAL A 282 -8.88 -5.81 -11.22
N GLU A 283 -9.35 -7.05 -11.35
CA GLU A 283 -10.14 -7.49 -12.51
C GLU A 283 -11.48 -6.75 -12.63
N ASP A 284 -12.16 -6.50 -11.51
CA ASP A 284 -13.45 -5.80 -11.49
C ASP A 284 -13.27 -4.34 -11.92
N VAL A 285 -12.25 -3.66 -11.41
CA VAL A 285 -11.97 -2.26 -11.77
C VAL A 285 -11.53 -2.16 -13.23
N LEU A 286 -10.66 -3.07 -13.69
CA LEU A 286 -10.26 -3.11 -15.10
C LEU A 286 -11.46 -3.36 -16.02
N ALA A 287 -12.37 -4.26 -15.66
CA ALA A 287 -13.58 -4.52 -16.43
C ALA A 287 -14.44 -3.25 -16.57
N ARG A 288 -14.55 -2.44 -15.51
CA ARG A 288 -15.23 -1.13 -15.58
C ARG A 288 -14.49 -0.14 -16.48
N LEU A 289 -13.17 -0.04 -16.38
CA LEU A 289 -12.36 0.87 -17.21
C LEU A 289 -12.30 0.46 -18.69
N CYS A 290 -12.50 -0.82 -18.97
CA CYS A 290 -12.58 -1.36 -20.33
C CYS A 290 -13.98 -1.26 -20.94
N LYS A 291 -14.98 -0.78 -20.19
CA LYS A 291 -16.34 -0.59 -20.70
C LYS A 291 -16.29 0.48 -21.80
N THR A 292 -16.62 0.08 -23.02
CA THR A 292 -16.63 0.94 -24.20
C THR A 292 -17.99 1.57 -24.47
N THR A 293 -19.05 1.06 -23.84
CA THR A 293 -20.42 1.56 -24.02
C THR A 293 -21.11 1.78 -22.68
N TYR A 294 -21.78 2.91 -22.50
CA TYR A 294 -22.52 3.32 -21.32
C TYR A 294 -23.90 3.82 -21.75
N PRO A 295 -24.95 3.53 -20.96
CA PRO A 295 -26.27 4.11 -21.19
C PRO A 295 -26.21 5.64 -21.21
N LEU A 296 -26.98 6.28 -22.09
CA LEU A 296 -27.07 7.75 -22.19
C LEU A 296 -27.32 8.42 -20.83
N GLU A 297 -28.12 7.80 -19.97
CA GLU A 297 -28.43 8.31 -18.62
C GLU A 297 -27.19 8.42 -17.73
N GLU A 298 -26.27 7.44 -17.81
CA GLU A 298 -25.02 7.44 -17.06
C GLU A 298 -24.06 8.54 -17.56
N LEU A 299 -24.04 8.80 -18.88
CA LEU A 299 -23.21 9.86 -19.48
C LEU A 299 -23.75 11.27 -19.24
N LEU A 300 -25.05 11.40 -19.00
CA LEU A 300 -25.69 12.66 -18.60
C LEU A 300 -25.60 12.92 -17.08
N ALA A 301 -25.44 11.88 -16.28
CA ALA A 301 -25.26 11.99 -14.83
C ALA A 301 -23.88 12.58 -14.47
N ARG A 302 -23.78 13.11 -13.25
CA ARG A 302 -22.52 13.58 -12.65
C ARG A 302 -22.39 12.98 -11.24
N PRO A 303 -21.20 12.46 -10.84
CA PRO A 303 -19.95 12.39 -11.61
C PRO A 303 -20.04 11.45 -12.83
N LEU A 304 -19.19 11.67 -13.83
CA LEU A 304 -19.10 10.79 -15.00
C LEU A 304 -18.51 9.42 -14.60
N PRO A 305 -18.86 8.33 -15.31
CA PRO A 305 -18.25 7.04 -15.05
C PRO A 305 -16.73 7.06 -15.20
N GLU A 306 -16.05 6.25 -14.39
CA GLU A 306 -14.59 6.20 -14.34
C GLU A 306 -13.98 5.80 -15.70
N GLY A 307 -13.03 6.59 -16.22
CA GLY A 307 -12.37 6.35 -17.51
C GLY A 307 -13.07 6.93 -18.75
N VAL A 308 -14.23 7.58 -18.57
CA VAL A 308 -14.96 8.28 -19.64
C VAL A 308 -14.33 9.64 -19.94
N ASP A 309 -14.00 9.90 -21.20
CA ASP A 309 -13.53 11.21 -21.66
C ASP A 309 -14.69 12.23 -21.68
N PRO A 310 -14.68 13.27 -20.82
CA PRO A 310 -15.73 14.28 -20.77
C PRO A 310 -15.89 15.04 -22.09
N LEU A 311 -14.81 15.14 -22.87
CA LEU A 311 -14.80 15.85 -24.16
C LEU A 311 -15.35 15.01 -25.30
N ARG A 312 -15.59 13.70 -25.09
CA ARG A 312 -15.98 12.74 -26.13
C ARG A 312 -17.04 11.74 -25.66
N LEU A 313 -18.03 12.17 -24.89
CA LEU A 313 -19.10 11.30 -24.37
C LEU A 313 -19.81 10.46 -25.46
N GLU A 314 -19.94 10.99 -26.67
CA GLU A 314 -20.62 10.34 -27.80
C GLU A 314 -19.97 9.02 -28.26
N ILE A 315 -18.68 8.80 -27.99
CA ILE A 315 -18.00 7.58 -28.42
C ILE A 315 -18.37 6.38 -27.55
N TYR A 316 -18.93 6.66 -26.37
CA TYR A 316 -19.31 5.69 -25.37
C TYR A 316 -20.78 5.29 -25.46
N LEU A 317 -21.52 5.77 -26.45
CA LEU A 317 -22.88 5.30 -26.71
C LEU A 317 -22.82 4.08 -27.63
N ASP A 318 -23.73 3.12 -27.42
CA ASP A 318 -23.98 2.10 -28.42
C ASP A 318 -24.70 2.69 -29.65
N ASP A 319 -24.68 1.98 -30.77
CA ASP A 319 -25.23 2.49 -32.02
C ASP A 319 -26.76 2.72 -31.93
N GLU A 320 -27.48 1.94 -31.13
CA GLU A 320 -28.93 2.05 -30.97
C GLU A 320 -29.36 3.29 -30.17
N GLU A 321 -28.64 3.63 -29.09
CA GLU A 321 -28.83 4.84 -28.29
C GLU A 321 -28.30 6.08 -28.99
N PHE A 322 -27.19 5.95 -29.74
CA PHE A 322 -26.62 7.02 -30.57
C PHE A 322 -27.63 7.50 -31.61
N GLU A 323 -28.20 6.56 -32.37
CA GLU A 323 -29.19 6.81 -33.41
C GLU A 323 -30.60 7.08 -32.84
N GLY A 324 -30.89 6.56 -31.64
CA GLY A 324 -32.19 6.68 -30.97
C GLY A 324 -33.26 5.73 -31.52
N VAL A 325 -32.87 4.53 -31.96
CA VAL A 325 -33.72 3.54 -32.65
C VAL A 325 -34.34 2.51 -31.67
N GLY A 326 -33.87 2.46 -30.42
CA GLY A 326 -34.35 1.55 -29.38
C GLY A 326 -35.80 1.80 -28.90
N ALA A 327 -36.46 0.75 -28.41
CA ALA A 327 -37.87 0.74 -27.98
C ALA A 327 -38.21 1.69 -26.81
N TYR A 328 -37.19 2.16 -26.08
CA TYR A 328 -37.32 3.14 -24.99
C TYR A 328 -36.76 4.49 -25.46
N ARG A 329 -37.66 5.43 -25.74
CA ARG A 329 -37.37 6.79 -26.26
C ARG A 329 -36.44 7.63 -25.37
N LYS A 330 -35.13 7.40 -25.37
CA LYS A 330 -34.14 8.37 -24.89
C LYS A 330 -33.15 8.65 -26.03
N LYS A 331 -33.19 9.90 -26.50
CA LYS A 331 -32.61 10.34 -27.77
C LYS A 331 -31.23 10.95 -27.52
N ALA A 332 -30.14 10.28 -27.91
CA ALA A 332 -28.81 10.88 -27.88
C ALA A 332 -28.63 11.88 -29.03
N LEU A 333 -28.16 11.46 -30.20
CA LEU A 333 -27.77 12.36 -31.30
C LEU A 333 -28.71 12.34 -32.51
N GLU A 334 -29.65 11.38 -32.58
CA GLU A 334 -30.71 11.28 -33.61
C GLU A 334 -30.18 11.22 -35.04
N MET A 335 -28.97 10.68 -35.24
CA MET A 335 -28.35 10.47 -36.54
C MET A 335 -27.37 9.29 -36.47
N PRO A 336 -27.07 8.62 -37.61
CA PRO A 336 -26.04 7.60 -37.69
C PRO A 336 -24.67 8.12 -37.27
N LYS A 337 -23.86 7.24 -36.67
CA LYS A 337 -22.49 7.57 -36.25
C LYS A 337 -21.62 8.04 -37.41
N ASP A 338 -21.72 7.37 -38.56
CA ASP A 338 -21.02 7.74 -39.79
C ASP A 338 -21.39 9.16 -40.27
N GLU A 339 -22.67 9.54 -40.14
CA GLU A 339 -23.15 10.86 -40.55
C GLU A 339 -22.64 11.95 -39.60
N TYR A 340 -22.63 11.68 -38.29
CA TYR A 340 -22.08 12.58 -37.27
C TYR A 340 -20.58 12.82 -37.48
N GLU A 341 -19.81 11.77 -37.77
CA GLU A 341 -18.36 11.86 -38.00
C GLU A 341 -18.02 12.70 -39.25
N MET A 342 -18.92 12.74 -40.25
CA MET A 342 -18.78 13.58 -41.44
C MET A 342 -19.12 15.06 -41.23
N LEU A 343 -19.74 15.42 -40.10
CA LEU A 343 -20.06 16.82 -39.81
C LEU A 343 -18.80 17.66 -39.55
N PRO A 344 -18.76 18.92 -40.00
CA PRO A 344 -17.74 19.87 -39.55
C PRO A 344 -17.70 19.96 -38.01
N GLY A 345 -16.50 20.03 -37.41
CA GLY A 345 -16.34 19.95 -35.95
C GLY A 345 -17.19 20.96 -35.13
N TRP A 346 -17.45 22.16 -35.67
CA TRP A 346 -18.34 23.12 -35.02
C TRP A 346 -19.81 22.65 -34.95
N LYS A 347 -20.27 21.86 -35.94
CA LYS A 347 -21.60 21.25 -35.93
C LYS A 347 -21.65 20.08 -34.94
N GLN A 348 -20.62 19.24 -34.90
CA GLN A 348 -20.53 18.15 -33.90
C GLN A 348 -20.67 18.69 -32.47
N VAL A 349 -19.90 19.74 -32.15
CA VAL A 349 -19.97 20.41 -30.84
C VAL A 349 -21.38 20.97 -30.55
N ASN A 350 -22.03 21.57 -31.54
CA ASN A 350 -23.38 22.12 -31.35
C ASN A 350 -24.42 21.02 -31.07
N VAL A 351 -24.33 19.88 -31.77
CA VAL A 351 -25.23 18.74 -31.57
C VAL A 351 -25.01 18.14 -30.17
N LYS A 352 -23.76 17.98 -29.74
CA LYS A 352 -23.43 17.53 -28.37
C LYS A 352 -23.98 18.45 -27.29
N LYS A 353 -23.78 19.77 -27.44
CA LYS A 353 -24.29 20.78 -26.51
C LYS A 353 -25.80 20.76 -26.40
N ALA A 354 -26.51 20.60 -27.51
CA ALA A 354 -27.97 20.50 -27.53
C ALA A 354 -28.50 19.30 -26.74
N LYS A 355 -27.65 18.29 -26.50
CA LYS A 355 -28.00 17.01 -25.87
C LYS A 355 -27.37 16.81 -24.50
N GLY A 356 -26.63 17.80 -23.97
CA GLY A 356 -25.96 17.71 -22.67
C GLY A 356 -24.73 16.80 -22.66
N LEU A 357 -24.20 16.44 -23.83
CA LEU A 357 -23.02 15.59 -24.00
C LEU A 357 -21.72 16.42 -24.14
N PHE A 358 -21.71 17.67 -23.68
CA PHE A 358 -20.58 18.61 -23.78
C PHE A 358 -20.01 18.95 -22.41
#